data_AF-A0A1Z5HCF1-F1
#
_entry.id   AF-A0A1Z5HCF1-F1
#
_cell.length_a   1.000
_cell.length_b   1.000
_cell.length_c   1.000
_cell.angle_alpha   90.00
_cell.angle_beta   90.00
_cell.angle_gamma   90.00
#
_symmetry.space_group_name_H-M   'P 1'
#
loop_
_entity.id
_entity.type
_entity.pdbx_description
1 polymer ?
#
loop_
_entity_poly.entity_id
_entity_poly.type
_entity_poly.pdbx_seq_one_letter_code
_entity_poly.pdbx_strand_id
1 'polypeptide(L)'
;MEHDYLLKLRQHPTWRLLCADNSALIISFFYRVFIQPNCRSLKQSELTEKLEDTLFHLRQIQRNKYPKTAKAYLTDWANGENAFLRKYYADNSDEPEFDLTPASEKSIEWLRSLEQKQFIGTESRLLTVFELLASILQTTQTDPQQRIAELEAQKTEIDAEISRLQQGEVISYDPRQVKERFYQLEETARSLLMDFRQVEENFRQLDRRTREKIATSSKHKGDLLDDIFGEQDDIGDSDQGKSFQAFWGLLMSPARQEEFNNLI
;
A
#
# COMPACT_ATOMS: atom_id res chain seq x y z
N MET A 1 5.53 -10.75 -17.66
CA MET A 1 5.98 -11.96 -16.93
C MET A 1 5.63 -13.18 -17.77
N GLU A 2 6.60 -14.07 -18.02
CA GLU A 2 6.38 -15.31 -18.78
C GLU A 2 5.85 -16.44 -17.89
N HIS A 3 5.21 -17.44 -18.49
CA HIS A 3 4.57 -18.56 -17.80
C HIS A 3 5.53 -19.31 -16.86
N ASP A 4 6.74 -19.64 -17.34
CA ASP A 4 7.69 -20.43 -16.56
C ASP A 4 8.25 -19.66 -15.36
N TYR A 5 8.32 -18.34 -15.46
CA TYR A 5 8.66 -17.48 -14.33
C TYR A 5 7.55 -17.49 -13.27
N LEU A 6 6.27 -17.50 -13.69
CA LEU A 6 5.13 -17.61 -12.77
C LEU A 6 5.08 -18.97 -12.08
N LEU A 7 5.46 -20.06 -12.74
CA LEU A 7 5.59 -21.38 -12.11
C LEU A 7 6.65 -21.38 -11.00
N LYS A 8 7.77 -20.69 -11.20
CA LYS A 8 8.80 -20.50 -10.15
C LYS A 8 8.27 -19.63 -9.02
N LEU A 9 7.60 -18.51 -9.32
CA LEU A 9 7.01 -17.64 -8.31
C LEU A 9 5.92 -18.32 -7.49
N ARG A 10 5.21 -19.31 -8.04
CA ARG A 10 4.23 -20.11 -7.27
C ARG A 10 4.86 -20.88 -6.11
N GLN A 11 6.17 -21.15 -6.16
CA GLN A 11 6.91 -21.77 -5.06
C GLN A 11 7.27 -20.76 -3.95
N HIS A 12 7.12 -19.45 -4.20
CA HIS A 12 7.41 -18.41 -3.21
C HIS A 12 6.49 -18.56 -1.98
N PRO A 13 7.02 -18.49 -0.74
CA PRO A 13 6.21 -18.73 0.46
C PRO A 13 4.99 -17.81 0.60
N THR A 14 5.09 -16.55 0.13
CA THR A 14 3.94 -15.63 0.07
C THR A 14 2.77 -16.22 -0.74
N TRP A 15 3.02 -16.72 -1.96
CA TRP A 15 1.96 -17.30 -2.79
C TRP A 15 1.43 -18.59 -2.15
N ARG A 16 2.32 -19.43 -1.66
CA ARG A 16 1.94 -20.68 -0.97
C ARG A 16 1.05 -20.44 0.24
N LEU A 17 1.37 -19.43 1.06
CA LEU A 17 0.57 -19.06 2.22
C LEU A 17 -0.83 -18.63 1.81
N LEU A 18 -0.96 -17.79 0.77
CA LEU A 18 -2.25 -17.35 0.23
C LEU A 18 -3.08 -18.53 -0.33
N CYS A 19 -2.43 -19.54 -0.90
CA CYS A 19 -3.08 -20.74 -1.42
C CYS A 19 -3.26 -21.88 -0.40
N ALA A 20 -2.80 -21.73 0.84
CA ALA A 20 -2.93 -22.79 1.84
C ALA A 20 -4.41 -23.02 2.23
N ASP A 21 -4.81 -24.28 2.44
CA ASP A 21 -6.20 -24.63 2.80
C ASP A 21 -6.68 -23.96 4.10
N ASN A 22 -5.74 -23.69 5.01
CA ASN A 22 -5.97 -22.99 6.27
C ASN A 22 -5.42 -21.56 6.28
N SER A 23 -5.24 -20.94 5.10
CA SER A 23 -4.71 -19.57 4.96
C SER A 23 -5.44 -18.56 5.86
N ALA A 24 -6.77 -18.59 5.90
CA ALA A 24 -7.57 -17.71 6.76
C ALA A 24 -7.25 -17.88 8.26
N LEU A 25 -7.02 -19.10 8.74
CA LEU A 25 -6.59 -19.35 10.12
C LEU A 25 -5.18 -18.78 10.34
N ILE A 26 -4.25 -19.11 9.44
CA ILE A 26 -2.84 -18.73 9.58
C ILE A 26 -2.71 -17.21 9.61
N ILE A 27 -3.25 -16.53 8.61
CA ILE A 27 -3.15 -15.08 8.43
C ILE A 27 -3.85 -14.34 9.56
N SER A 28 -5.08 -14.72 9.92
CA SER A 28 -5.81 -14.03 11.00
C SER A 28 -5.10 -14.19 12.36
N PHE A 29 -4.57 -15.39 12.62
CA PHE A 29 -3.79 -15.66 13.83
C PHE A 29 -2.49 -14.84 13.85
N PHE A 30 -1.71 -14.86 12.76
CA PHE A 30 -0.46 -14.10 12.65
C PHE A 30 -0.66 -12.60 12.77
N TYR A 31 -1.70 -12.07 12.11
CA TYR A 31 -2.04 -10.66 12.21
C TYR A 31 -2.34 -10.26 13.66
N ARG A 32 -3.19 -11.03 14.35
CA ARG A 32 -3.60 -10.72 15.73
C ARG A 32 -2.45 -10.84 16.74
N VAL A 33 -1.51 -11.75 16.51
CA VAL A 33 -0.47 -12.11 17.48
C VAL A 33 0.85 -11.37 17.26
N PHE A 34 1.22 -11.06 16.02
CA PHE A 34 2.47 -10.36 15.70
C PHE A 34 2.23 -8.93 15.20
N ILE A 35 1.38 -8.73 14.20
CA ILE A 35 1.25 -7.44 13.50
C ILE A 35 0.47 -6.42 14.34
N GLN A 36 -0.72 -6.76 14.81
CA GLN A 36 -1.58 -5.87 15.58
C GLN A 36 -0.92 -5.38 16.89
N PRO A 37 -0.28 -6.24 17.71
CA PRO A 37 0.44 -5.80 18.90
C PRO A 37 1.87 -5.30 18.61
N ASN A 38 2.32 -5.30 17.35
CA ASN A 38 3.69 -5.00 16.95
C ASN A 38 4.74 -5.84 17.72
N CYS A 39 4.46 -7.13 17.87
CA CYS A 39 5.32 -8.08 18.55
C CYS A 39 6.26 -8.74 17.53
N ARG A 40 7.58 -8.63 17.77
CA ARG A 40 8.59 -9.16 16.85
C ARG A 40 8.71 -10.68 16.92
N SER A 41 8.76 -11.23 18.14
CA SER A 41 8.92 -12.66 18.38
C SER A 41 8.16 -13.10 19.62
N LEU A 42 7.78 -14.38 19.65
CA LEU A 42 7.10 -15.00 20.78
C LEU A 42 7.72 -16.35 21.12
N LYS A 43 7.76 -16.65 22.41
CA LYS A 43 8.17 -17.96 22.91
C LYS A 43 7.19 -19.04 22.47
N GLN A 44 7.69 -20.26 22.26
CA GLN A 44 6.86 -21.37 21.78
C GLN A 44 5.68 -21.68 22.70
N SER A 45 5.86 -21.65 24.02
CA SER A 45 4.78 -21.89 25.00
C SER A 45 3.65 -20.88 24.82
N GLU A 46 3.99 -19.58 24.87
CA GLU A 46 3.04 -18.50 24.69
C GLU A 46 2.33 -18.56 23.32
N LEU A 47 3.08 -18.78 22.24
CA LEU A 47 2.49 -18.87 20.90
C LEU A 47 1.56 -20.08 20.77
N THR A 48 1.91 -21.20 21.42
CA THR A 48 1.09 -22.42 21.43
C THR A 48 -0.23 -22.16 22.16
N GLU A 49 -0.18 -21.56 23.36
CA GLU A 49 -1.37 -21.22 24.15
C GLU A 49 -2.33 -20.31 23.38
N LYS A 50 -1.83 -19.20 22.80
CA LYS A 50 -2.65 -18.30 21.99
C LYS A 50 -3.30 -19.01 20.80
N LEU A 51 -2.61 -19.97 20.17
CA LEU A 51 -3.15 -20.74 19.06
C LEU A 51 -4.20 -21.76 19.54
N GLU A 52 -4.00 -22.39 20.69
CA GLU A 52 -4.99 -23.30 21.27
C GLU A 52 -6.31 -22.59 21.54
N ASP A 53 -6.28 -21.40 22.14
CA ASP A 53 -7.47 -20.58 22.36
C ASP A 53 -8.18 -20.25 21.04
N THR A 54 -7.40 -19.88 20.02
CA THR A 54 -7.94 -19.57 18.68
C THR A 54 -8.64 -20.77 18.06
N LEU A 55 -7.99 -21.93 18.11
CA LEU A 55 -8.52 -23.17 17.59
C LEU A 55 -9.76 -23.61 18.36
N PHE A 56 -9.78 -23.43 19.68
CA PHE A 56 -10.94 -23.72 20.52
C PHE A 56 -12.17 -22.94 20.05
N HIS A 57 -12.05 -21.62 19.91
CA HIS A 57 -13.15 -20.77 19.42
C HIS A 57 -13.58 -21.12 17.99
N LEU A 58 -12.63 -21.30 17.06
CA LEU A 58 -12.95 -21.60 15.67
C LEU A 58 -13.63 -22.96 15.49
N ARG A 59 -13.25 -23.98 16.27
CA ARG A 59 -13.88 -25.31 16.22
C ARG A 59 -15.32 -25.32 16.72
N GLN A 60 -15.68 -24.38 17.61
CA GLN A 60 -17.08 -24.21 18.04
C GLN A 60 -17.96 -23.69 16.90
N ILE A 61 -17.43 -22.78 16.08
CA ILE A 61 -18.17 -22.14 14.98
C ILE A 61 -18.13 -23.02 13.72
N GLN A 62 -16.97 -23.58 13.38
CA GLN A 62 -16.74 -24.36 12.17
C GLN A 62 -16.45 -25.82 12.53
N ARG A 63 -17.51 -26.61 12.71
CA ARG A 63 -17.41 -28.04 13.04
C ARG A 63 -16.53 -28.77 12.01
N ASN A 64 -15.67 -29.67 12.50
CA ASN A 64 -14.76 -30.52 11.72
C ASN A 64 -13.64 -29.79 10.95
N LYS A 65 -13.39 -28.50 11.22
CA LYS A 65 -12.21 -27.81 10.71
C LYS A 65 -11.07 -27.74 11.74
N TYR A 66 -9.86 -27.64 11.20
CA TYR A 66 -8.61 -27.49 11.94
C TYR A 66 -8.31 -28.63 12.93
N PRO A 67 -8.12 -29.89 12.47
CA PRO A 67 -8.01 -31.06 13.34
C PRO A 67 -6.68 -31.18 14.11
N LYS A 68 -5.61 -30.49 13.70
CA LYS A 68 -4.29 -30.66 14.32
C LYS A 68 -4.18 -29.90 15.65
N THR A 69 -3.27 -30.31 16.53
CA THR A 69 -2.95 -29.54 17.74
C THR A 69 -2.23 -28.24 17.37
N ALA A 70 -2.25 -27.24 18.26
CA ALA A 70 -1.55 -25.98 18.03
C ALA A 70 -0.06 -26.21 17.77
N LYS A 71 0.61 -27.03 18.60
CA LYS A 71 2.02 -27.38 18.42
C LYS A 71 2.31 -28.03 17.07
N ALA A 72 1.41 -28.90 16.57
CA ALA A 72 1.55 -29.50 15.25
C ALA A 72 1.41 -28.45 14.14
N TYR A 73 0.44 -27.53 14.24
CA TYR A 73 0.32 -26.41 13.30
C TYR A 73 1.56 -25.51 13.29
N LEU A 74 2.05 -25.09 14.47
CA LEU A 74 3.25 -24.24 14.56
C LEU A 74 4.49 -24.93 14.00
N THR A 75 4.60 -26.25 14.21
CA THR A 75 5.68 -27.06 13.64
C THR A 75 5.58 -27.09 12.11
N ASP A 76 4.38 -27.31 11.55
CA ASP A 76 4.15 -27.29 10.11
C ASP A 76 4.46 -25.91 9.50
N TRP A 77 4.08 -24.83 10.18
CA TRP A 77 4.29 -23.45 9.73
C TRP A 77 5.74 -22.96 9.87
N ALA A 78 6.60 -23.70 10.56
CA ALA A 78 8.00 -23.37 10.72
C ALA A 78 8.96 -24.29 9.93
N ASN A 79 8.42 -25.32 9.26
CA ASN A 79 9.22 -26.37 8.66
C ASN A 79 9.18 -26.38 7.12
N GLY A 80 10.32 -26.76 6.56
CA GLY A 80 10.47 -27.16 5.16
C GLY A 80 9.93 -26.11 4.19
N GLU A 81 8.94 -26.53 3.40
CA GLU A 81 8.39 -25.69 2.34
C GLU A 81 7.33 -24.67 2.82
N ASN A 82 6.88 -24.77 4.08
CA ASN A 82 5.88 -23.89 4.67
C ASN A 82 6.50 -22.97 5.72
N ALA A 83 7.71 -22.44 5.45
CA ALA A 83 8.47 -21.54 6.30
C ALA A 83 7.80 -20.16 6.47
N PHE A 84 6.60 -20.16 7.04
CA PHE A 84 5.78 -18.99 7.31
C PHE A 84 6.20 -18.33 8.63
N LEU A 85 6.64 -19.15 9.58
CA LEU A 85 7.34 -18.75 10.78
C LEU A 85 8.80 -19.18 10.68
N ARG A 86 9.68 -18.41 11.31
CA ARG A 86 11.04 -18.86 11.57
C ARG A 86 11.12 -19.21 13.06
N LYS A 87 11.70 -20.38 13.33
CA LYS A 87 11.97 -20.88 14.67
C LYS A 87 13.46 -20.72 14.97
N TYR A 88 13.82 -20.10 16.08
CA TYR A 88 15.20 -19.93 16.51
C TYR A 88 15.31 -19.96 18.05
N TYR A 89 16.53 -20.05 18.57
CA TYR A 89 16.79 -19.95 20.01
C TYR A 89 17.48 -18.63 20.27
N ALA A 90 16.95 -17.84 21.19
CA ALA A 90 17.59 -16.60 21.63
C ALA A 90 18.79 -16.90 22.52
N ASP A 91 19.75 -15.97 22.58
CA ASP A 91 20.93 -16.11 23.43
C ASP A 91 20.50 -16.27 24.90
N ASN A 92 20.98 -17.34 25.55
CA ASN A 92 20.63 -17.73 26.92
C ASN A 92 19.17 -18.18 27.16
N SER A 93 18.48 -18.68 26.13
CA SER A 93 17.16 -19.32 26.32
C SER A 93 17.15 -20.77 25.82
N ASP A 94 16.67 -21.68 26.67
CA ASP A 94 16.41 -23.09 26.32
C ASP A 94 15.06 -23.27 25.62
N GLU A 95 14.27 -22.20 25.50
CA GLU A 95 12.98 -22.21 24.83
C GLU A 95 13.09 -21.58 23.43
N PRO A 96 12.58 -22.24 22.39
CA PRO A 96 12.58 -21.65 21.06
C PRO A 96 11.57 -20.50 20.96
N GLU A 97 11.98 -19.46 20.24
CA GLU A 97 11.15 -18.35 19.81
C GLU A 97 10.75 -18.50 18.34
N PHE A 98 9.64 -17.84 18.01
CA PHE A 98 9.06 -17.79 16.67
C PHE A 98 8.85 -16.33 16.26
N ASP A 99 9.27 -15.98 15.05
CA ASP A 99 8.95 -14.72 14.40
C ASP A 99 8.32 -14.95 13.02
N LEU A 100 7.63 -13.95 12.50
CA LEU A 100 7.10 -13.99 11.14
C LEU A 100 8.24 -13.90 10.12
N THR A 101 8.17 -14.71 9.07
CA THR A 101 9.07 -14.51 7.94
C THR A 101 8.61 -13.30 7.11
N PRO A 102 9.54 -12.60 6.41
CA PRO A 102 9.18 -11.49 5.54
C PRO A 102 8.14 -11.85 4.48
N ALA A 103 8.15 -13.11 4.03
CA ALA A 103 7.18 -13.60 3.06
C ALA A 103 5.76 -13.70 3.63
N SER A 104 5.61 -14.05 4.91
CA SER A 104 4.32 -14.06 5.61
C SER A 104 3.82 -12.64 5.87
N GLU A 105 4.70 -11.76 6.33
CA GLU A 105 4.37 -10.34 6.54
C GLU A 105 3.90 -9.68 5.24
N LYS A 106 4.62 -9.91 4.14
CA LYS A 106 4.21 -9.46 2.79
C LYS A 106 2.84 -9.99 2.35
N SER A 107 2.48 -11.21 2.75
CA SER A 107 1.16 -11.78 2.44
C SER A 107 0.06 -11.05 3.21
N ILE A 108 0.30 -10.76 4.49
CA ILE A 108 -0.63 -10.04 5.35
C ILE A 108 -0.78 -8.60 4.87
N GLU A 109 0.33 -7.93 4.53
CA GLU A 109 0.32 -6.57 3.99
C GLU A 109 -0.46 -6.51 2.66
N TRP A 110 -0.24 -7.47 1.76
CA TRP A 110 -1.01 -7.56 0.52
C TRP A 110 -2.50 -7.76 0.79
N LEU A 111 -2.89 -8.63 1.72
CA LEU A 111 -4.31 -8.80 2.07
C LEU A 111 -4.92 -7.55 2.69
N ARG A 112 -4.16 -6.82 3.51
CA ARG A 112 -4.57 -5.51 4.03
C ARG A 112 -4.73 -4.47 2.94
N SER A 113 -3.97 -4.56 1.84
CA SER A 113 -4.14 -3.67 0.70
C SER A 113 -5.39 -4.00 -0.14
N LEU A 114 -5.96 -5.20 0.00
CA LEU A 114 -7.25 -5.56 -0.59
C LEU A 114 -8.44 -4.93 0.13
N GLU A 115 -8.29 -4.56 1.41
CA GLU A 115 -9.30 -3.72 2.07
C GLU A 115 -9.39 -2.41 1.29
N GLN A 116 -10.55 -2.13 0.69
CA GLN A 116 -10.75 -0.92 -0.10
C GLN A 116 -10.32 0.29 0.72
N LYS A 117 -9.23 0.93 0.31
CA LYS A 117 -8.86 2.23 0.85
C LYS A 117 -9.98 3.19 0.47
N GLN A 118 -10.80 3.56 1.46
CA GLN A 118 -11.86 4.55 1.26
C GLN A 118 -11.30 5.90 0.79
N PHE A 119 -10.01 6.17 1.02
CA PHE A 119 -9.31 7.36 0.56
C PHE A 119 -8.08 6.99 -0.29
N ILE A 120 -8.09 7.41 -1.56
CA ILE A 120 -6.94 7.36 -2.46
C ILE A 120 -6.47 8.79 -2.65
N GLY A 121 -5.40 9.19 -1.94
CA GLY A 121 -4.76 10.51 -2.10
C GLY A 121 -3.96 10.59 -3.40
N THR A 122 -4.65 10.52 -4.55
CA THR A 122 -4.05 10.59 -5.89
C THR A 122 -3.34 11.92 -6.11
N GLU A 123 -3.88 13.02 -5.60
CA GLU A 123 -3.28 14.35 -5.65
C GLU A 123 -1.94 14.40 -4.92
N SER A 124 -1.88 13.94 -3.67
CA SER A 124 -0.63 13.92 -2.89
C SER A 124 0.44 13.05 -3.56
N ARG A 125 0.06 11.89 -4.12
CA ARG A 125 1.01 11.06 -4.89
C ARG A 125 1.49 11.73 -6.15
N LEU A 126 0.61 12.39 -6.90
CA LEU A 126 0.97 13.11 -8.10
C LEU A 126 1.93 14.26 -7.77
N LEU A 127 1.65 15.02 -6.71
CA LEU A 127 2.55 16.04 -6.18
C LEU A 127 3.91 15.46 -5.79
N THR A 128 3.95 14.31 -5.10
CA THR A 128 5.22 13.63 -4.80
C THR A 128 5.97 13.19 -6.06
N VAL A 129 5.28 12.73 -7.11
CA VAL A 129 5.91 12.43 -8.40
C VAL A 129 6.50 13.70 -9.02
N PHE A 130 5.77 14.83 -8.99
CA PHE A 130 6.27 16.13 -9.46
C PHE A 130 7.46 16.62 -8.65
N GLU A 131 7.41 16.51 -7.32
CA GLU A 131 8.52 16.88 -6.43
C GLU A 131 9.76 16.01 -6.67
N LEU A 132 9.58 14.70 -6.85
CA LEU A 132 10.67 13.78 -7.17
C LEU A 132 11.26 14.08 -8.54
N LEU A 133 10.43 14.31 -9.56
CA LEU A 133 10.88 14.71 -10.90
C LEU A 133 11.60 16.07 -10.87
N ALA A 134 11.05 17.07 -10.18
CA ALA A 134 11.67 18.39 -10.03
C ALA A 134 13.00 18.33 -9.27
N SER A 135 13.10 17.45 -8.26
CA SER A 135 14.36 17.21 -7.54
C SER A 135 15.42 16.55 -8.41
N ILE A 136 15.01 15.78 -9.43
CA ILE A 136 15.90 15.14 -10.40
C ILE A 136 16.28 16.11 -11.53
N LEU A 137 15.36 17.03 -11.88
CA LEU A 137 15.44 17.86 -13.08
C LEU A 137 15.78 19.31 -12.77
N GLN A 138 16.58 19.58 -11.74
CA GLN A 138 17.02 20.94 -11.44
C GLN A 138 17.57 21.62 -12.71
N THR A 139 16.78 22.62 -13.13
CA THR A 139 17.00 23.68 -14.13
C THR A 139 16.35 23.43 -15.49
N THR A 140 15.19 24.05 -15.73
CA THR A 140 14.99 25.17 -16.69
C THR A 140 13.50 25.52 -16.85
N GLN A 141 13.02 26.69 -16.38
CA GLN A 141 12.02 27.48 -17.14
C GLN A 141 11.81 28.93 -16.67
N THR A 142 12.19 29.83 -17.57
CA THR A 142 11.48 30.92 -18.26
C THR A 142 10.19 31.60 -17.70
N ASP A 143 10.22 32.17 -16.50
CA ASP A 143 9.49 33.43 -16.20
C ASP A 143 10.41 34.37 -15.40
N PRO A 144 10.85 35.54 -15.89
CA PRO A 144 11.84 36.37 -15.20
C PRO A 144 11.49 36.75 -13.76
N GLN A 145 10.22 37.04 -13.44
CA GLN A 145 9.86 37.49 -12.08
C GLN A 145 9.69 36.32 -11.11
N GLN A 146 8.98 35.28 -11.53
CA GLN A 146 8.87 34.05 -10.75
C GLN A 146 10.24 33.37 -10.62
N ARG A 147 11.07 33.41 -11.67
CA ARG A 147 12.46 32.96 -11.63
C ARG A 147 13.33 33.82 -10.72
N ILE A 148 13.12 35.13 -10.62
CA ILE A 148 13.85 35.95 -9.63
C ILE A 148 13.44 35.53 -8.21
N ALA A 149 12.15 35.38 -7.92
CA ALA A 149 11.69 34.94 -6.60
C ALA A 149 12.19 33.52 -6.24
N GLU A 150 12.14 32.61 -7.20
CA GLU A 150 12.69 31.26 -7.08
C GLU A 150 14.22 31.28 -6.97
N LEU A 151 14.92 32.13 -7.72
CA LEU A 151 16.38 32.29 -7.63
C LEU A 151 16.79 32.95 -6.32
N GLU A 152 15.98 33.82 -5.75
CA GLU A 152 16.20 34.40 -4.42
C GLU A 152 16.00 33.34 -3.34
N ALA A 153 14.93 32.53 -3.43
CA ALA A 153 14.70 31.40 -2.53
C ALA A 153 15.83 30.35 -2.65
N GLN A 154 16.18 29.96 -3.87
CA GLN A 154 17.30 29.07 -4.19
C GLN A 154 18.62 29.66 -3.72
N LYS A 155 18.83 30.97 -3.83
CA LYS A 155 20.04 31.63 -3.30
C LYS A 155 20.11 31.50 -1.79
N THR A 156 19.01 31.69 -1.05
CA THR A 156 19.01 31.45 0.41
C THR A 156 19.31 30.00 0.77
N GLU A 157 18.74 29.05 0.02
CA GLU A 157 18.95 27.62 0.25
C GLU A 157 20.39 27.20 -0.10
N ILE A 158 20.92 27.71 -1.21
CA ILE A 158 22.31 27.55 -1.64
C ILE A 158 23.26 28.25 -0.68
N ASP A 159 22.96 29.44 -0.15
CA ASP A 159 23.80 30.12 0.85
C ASP A 159 23.83 29.32 2.16
N ALA A 160 22.71 28.69 2.55
CA ALA A 160 22.64 27.77 3.68
C ALA A 160 23.37 26.45 3.41
N GLU A 161 23.33 25.94 2.17
CA GLU A 161 24.08 24.76 1.74
C GLU A 161 25.58 25.04 1.64
N ILE A 162 26.00 26.17 1.07
CA ILE A 162 27.38 26.67 1.05
C ILE A 162 27.88 26.84 2.49
N SER A 163 27.07 27.38 3.40
CA SER A 163 27.44 27.50 4.82
C SER A 163 27.67 26.13 5.45
N ARG A 164 26.81 25.14 5.15
CA ARG A 164 26.97 23.73 5.60
C ARG A 164 28.22 23.08 4.98
N LEU A 165 28.46 23.27 3.69
CA LEU A 165 29.64 22.77 2.97
C LEU A 165 30.94 23.43 3.45
N GLN A 166 30.93 24.73 3.74
CA GLN A 166 32.06 25.46 4.36
C GLN A 166 32.35 24.99 5.78
N GLN A 167 31.33 24.48 6.48
CA GLN A 167 31.45 23.78 7.77
C GLN A 167 31.85 22.30 7.61
N GLY A 168 32.01 21.81 6.37
CA GLY A 168 32.50 20.46 6.06
C GLY A 168 31.41 19.41 5.82
N GLU A 169 30.13 19.78 5.76
CA GLU A 169 29.03 18.85 5.48
C GLU A 169 28.79 18.71 3.97
N VAL A 170 29.28 17.63 3.35
CA VAL A 170 28.97 17.29 1.95
C VAL A 170 27.71 16.44 1.89
N ILE A 171 26.62 16.99 1.33
CA ILE A 171 25.43 16.22 0.94
C ILE A 171 25.55 15.91 -0.55
N SER A 172 26.18 14.78 -0.88
CA SER A 172 26.18 14.24 -2.24
C SER A 172 25.43 12.93 -2.23
N TYR A 173 24.51 12.75 -3.19
CA TYR A 173 23.87 11.46 -3.37
C TYR A 173 24.87 10.47 -3.92
N ASP A 174 25.18 9.44 -3.14
CA ASP A 174 25.97 8.33 -3.65
C ASP A 174 25.18 7.58 -4.74
N PRO A 175 25.84 6.80 -5.63
CA PRO A 175 25.16 6.05 -6.68
C PRO A 175 24.07 5.07 -6.20
N ARG A 176 24.13 4.61 -4.95
CA ARG A 176 23.07 3.76 -4.35
C ARG A 176 21.85 4.61 -4.00
N GLN A 177 22.02 5.80 -3.44
CA GLN A 177 20.93 6.73 -3.12
C GLN A 177 20.18 7.18 -4.38
N VAL A 178 20.90 7.44 -5.49
CA VAL A 178 20.27 7.73 -6.79
C VAL A 178 19.41 6.54 -7.25
N LYS A 179 19.94 5.32 -7.12
CA LYS A 179 19.23 4.09 -7.51
C LYS A 179 17.99 3.83 -6.64
N GLU A 180 18.08 4.07 -5.34
CA GLU A 180 16.96 3.95 -4.40
C GLU A 180 15.83 4.94 -4.76
N ARG A 181 16.17 6.18 -5.08
CA ARG A 181 15.18 7.17 -5.51
C ARG A 181 14.54 6.82 -6.86
N PHE A 182 15.31 6.26 -7.80
CA PHE A 182 14.75 5.80 -9.07
C PHE A 182 13.73 4.66 -8.86
N TYR A 183 14.03 3.69 -7.98
CA TYR A 183 13.08 2.64 -7.63
C TYR A 183 11.82 3.19 -6.94
N GLN A 184 11.99 4.17 -6.06
CA GLN A 184 10.87 4.85 -5.41
C GLN A 184 9.97 5.57 -6.43
N LEU A 185 10.56 6.23 -7.43
CA LEU A 185 9.83 6.87 -8.52
C LEU A 185 9.05 5.84 -9.35
N GLU A 186 9.70 4.75 -9.75
CA GLU A 186 9.06 3.67 -10.53
C GLU A 186 7.87 3.05 -9.77
N GLU A 187 8.06 2.76 -8.49
CA GLU A 187 7.01 2.22 -7.63
C GLU A 187 5.83 3.19 -7.49
N THR A 188 6.12 4.48 -7.28
CA THR A 188 5.10 5.53 -7.15
C THR A 188 4.33 5.71 -8.46
N ALA A 189 5.01 5.73 -9.61
CA ALA A 189 4.38 5.83 -10.92
C ALA A 189 3.49 4.62 -11.24
N ARG A 190 3.95 3.40 -10.93
CA ARG A 190 3.14 2.17 -11.07
C ARG A 190 1.94 2.17 -10.14
N SER A 191 2.10 2.63 -8.90
CA SER A 191 0.99 2.79 -7.96
C SER A 191 -0.06 3.75 -8.52
N LEU A 192 0.37 4.90 -9.06
CA LEU A 192 -0.55 5.89 -9.65
C LEU A 192 -1.37 5.29 -10.81
N LEU A 193 -0.75 4.48 -11.67
CA LEU A 193 -1.46 3.76 -12.73
C LEU A 193 -2.49 2.76 -12.20
N MET A 194 -2.19 2.07 -11.09
CA MET A 194 -3.14 1.17 -10.44
C MET A 194 -4.28 1.95 -9.77
N ASP A 195 -3.97 3.10 -9.17
CA ASP A 195 -4.95 3.99 -8.56
C ASP A 195 -5.98 4.45 -9.61
N PHE A 196 -5.58 4.74 -10.87
CA PHE A 196 -6.53 5.02 -11.96
C PHE A 196 -7.50 3.89 -12.24
N ARG A 197 -6.98 2.66 -12.31
CA ARG A 197 -7.83 1.49 -12.56
C ARG A 197 -8.80 1.25 -11.41
N GLN A 198 -8.36 1.51 -10.18
CA GLN A 198 -9.23 1.41 -9.01
C GLN A 198 -10.33 2.47 -9.01
N VAL A 199 -10.01 3.72 -9.38
CA VAL A 199 -11.00 4.79 -9.54
C VAL A 199 -12.02 4.45 -10.64
N GLU A 200 -11.56 3.92 -11.78
CA GLU A 200 -12.44 3.47 -12.86
C GLU A 200 -13.42 2.37 -12.38
N GLU A 201 -12.92 1.37 -11.65
CA GLU A 201 -13.76 0.30 -11.11
C GLU A 201 -14.76 0.81 -10.06
N ASN A 202 -14.34 1.74 -9.18
CA ASN A 202 -15.23 2.39 -8.22
C ASN A 202 -16.38 3.12 -8.93
N PHE A 203 -16.09 3.84 -10.03
CA PHE A 203 -17.11 4.53 -10.82
C PHE A 203 -18.08 3.56 -11.51
N ARG A 204 -17.57 2.44 -12.04
CA ARG A 204 -18.43 1.38 -12.62
C ARG A 204 -19.36 0.77 -11.57
N GLN A 205 -18.88 0.57 -10.34
CA GLN A 205 -19.71 0.07 -9.25
C GLN A 205 -20.78 1.08 -8.83
N LEU A 206 -20.42 2.37 -8.76
CA LEU A 206 -21.37 3.45 -8.49
C LEU A 206 -22.46 3.53 -9.57
N ASP A 207 -22.10 3.57 -10.86
CA ASP A 207 -23.06 3.60 -11.97
C ASP A 207 -24.02 2.40 -11.93
N ARG A 208 -23.50 1.19 -11.65
CA ARG A 208 -24.34 -0.01 -11.45
C ARG A 208 -25.33 0.17 -10.30
N ARG A 209 -24.86 0.61 -9.12
CA ARG A 209 -25.73 0.85 -7.96
C ARG A 209 -26.80 1.91 -8.27
N THR A 210 -26.45 2.99 -8.96
CA THR A 210 -27.39 4.03 -9.36
C THR A 210 -28.47 3.47 -10.30
N ARG A 211 -28.07 2.68 -11.31
CA ARG A 211 -29.02 2.02 -12.22
C ARG A 211 -29.91 1.01 -11.51
N GLU A 212 -29.37 0.24 -10.57
CA GLU A 212 -30.14 -0.69 -9.74
C GLU A 212 -31.18 0.07 -8.89
N LYS A 213 -30.78 1.17 -8.25
CA LYS A 213 -31.71 2.06 -7.50
C LYS A 213 -32.82 2.61 -8.41
N ILE A 214 -32.48 3.05 -9.64
CA ILE A 214 -33.47 3.53 -10.62
C ILE A 214 -34.46 2.41 -11.00
N ALA A 215 -33.95 1.21 -11.27
CA ALA A 215 -34.77 0.08 -11.73
C ALA A 215 -35.67 -0.51 -10.62
N THR A 216 -35.24 -0.43 -9.36
CA THR A 216 -35.98 -0.98 -8.20
C THR A 216 -36.85 0.06 -7.48
N SER A 217 -36.74 1.34 -7.83
CA SER A 217 -37.52 2.40 -7.19
C SER A 217 -38.96 2.49 -7.74
N SER A 218 -39.92 2.54 -6.82
CA SER A 218 -41.32 2.84 -7.08
C SER A 218 -41.67 4.32 -6.84
N LYS A 219 -40.68 5.20 -6.61
CA LYS A 219 -40.87 6.63 -6.33
C LYS A 219 -41.17 7.42 -7.61
N HIS A 220 -41.82 8.59 -7.47
CA HIS A 220 -42.03 9.49 -8.59
C HIS A 220 -40.69 10.02 -9.12
N LYS A 221 -40.60 10.28 -10.45
CA LYS A 221 -39.36 10.68 -11.13
C LYS A 221 -38.67 11.88 -10.48
N GLY A 222 -39.40 12.84 -9.89
CA GLY A 222 -38.84 13.98 -9.17
C GLY A 222 -38.09 13.58 -7.90
N ASP A 223 -38.73 12.83 -7.01
CA ASP A 223 -38.12 12.37 -5.74
C ASP A 223 -36.96 11.38 -5.98
N LEU A 224 -37.01 10.61 -7.06
CA LEU A 224 -35.91 9.73 -7.47
C LEU A 224 -34.72 10.51 -8.01
N LEU A 225 -34.95 11.62 -8.71
CA LEU A 225 -33.90 12.53 -9.15
C LEU A 225 -33.29 13.26 -7.94
N ASP A 226 -34.10 13.72 -6.98
CA ASP A 226 -33.58 14.34 -5.76
C ASP A 226 -32.76 13.36 -4.88
N ASP A 227 -33.16 12.09 -4.76
CA ASP A 227 -32.36 11.07 -4.06
C ASP A 227 -31.04 10.76 -4.79
N ILE A 228 -31.05 10.71 -6.13
CA ILE A 228 -29.86 10.39 -6.94
C ILE A 228 -28.91 11.59 -7.01
N PHE A 229 -29.43 12.80 -7.22
CA PHE A 229 -28.64 14.03 -7.32
C PHE A 229 -28.25 14.60 -5.96
N GLY A 230 -29.04 14.39 -4.90
CA GLY A 230 -28.66 14.69 -3.52
C GLY A 230 -27.49 13.84 -3.04
N GLU A 231 -27.40 12.56 -3.43
CA GLU A 231 -26.22 11.71 -3.21
C GLU A 231 -25.08 12.01 -4.22
N GLN A 232 -25.34 12.66 -5.35
CA GLN A 232 -24.34 12.99 -6.37
C GLN A 232 -23.60 14.31 -6.07
N ASP A 233 -24.27 15.26 -5.42
CA ASP A 233 -23.61 16.41 -4.78
C ASP A 233 -22.65 15.90 -3.67
N ASP A 234 -23.01 14.84 -2.94
CA ASP A 234 -22.11 14.21 -1.95
C ASP A 234 -20.88 13.54 -2.57
N ILE A 235 -20.90 13.09 -3.83
CA ILE A 235 -19.74 12.47 -4.49
C ILE A 235 -18.80 13.53 -5.04
N GLY A 236 -19.32 14.63 -5.58
CA GLY A 236 -18.53 15.80 -5.96
C GLY A 236 -17.90 16.49 -4.75
N ASP A 237 -18.62 16.57 -3.62
CA ASP A 237 -18.14 17.13 -2.37
C ASP A 237 -17.39 16.15 -1.46
N SER A 238 -17.41 14.84 -1.77
CA SER A 238 -16.58 13.85 -1.09
C SER A 238 -15.10 14.20 -1.28
N ASP A 239 -14.27 13.89 -0.28
CA ASP A 239 -12.82 14.08 -0.35
C ASP A 239 -12.21 13.42 -1.59
N GLN A 240 -12.85 12.36 -2.11
CA GLN A 240 -12.48 11.60 -3.30
C GLN A 240 -12.83 12.34 -4.60
N GLY A 241 -14.03 12.91 -4.70
CA GLY A 241 -14.45 13.71 -5.85
C GLY A 241 -13.62 14.99 -5.96
N LYS A 242 -13.35 15.63 -4.83
CA LYS A 242 -12.47 16.81 -4.73
C LYS A 242 -11.04 16.49 -5.14
N SER A 243 -10.45 15.41 -4.61
CA SER A 243 -9.08 15.00 -4.98
C SER A 243 -8.99 14.59 -6.45
N PHE A 244 -10.02 13.92 -7.01
CA PHE A 244 -10.09 13.60 -8.43
C PHE A 244 -10.24 14.83 -9.33
N GLN A 245 -11.10 15.80 -8.97
CA GLN A 245 -11.28 17.04 -9.74
C GLN A 245 -10.03 17.90 -9.72
N ALA A 246 -9.39 18.05 -8.56
CA ALA A 246 -8.10 18.71 -8.42
C ALA A 246 -7.03 18.02 -9.27
N PHE A 247 -7.00 16.69 -9.25
CA PHE A 247 -6.13 15.85 -10.07
C PHE A 247 -6.39 16.00 -11.58
N TRP A 248 -7.65 15.97 -12.04
CA TRP A 248 -8.02 16.12 -13.45
C TRP A 248 -7.71 17.54 -13.94
N GLY A 249 -7.96 18.55 -13.10
CA GLY A 249 -7.52 19.92 -13.34
C GLY A 249 -6.00 20.02 -13.49
N LEU A 250 -5.23 19.25 -12.71
CA LEU A 250 -3.78 19.21 -12.84
C LEU A 250 -3.32 18.55 -14.14
N LEU A 251 -3.89 17.40 -14.52
CA LEU A 251 -3.56 16.70 -15.76
C LEU A 251 -3.95 17.47 -17.02
N MET A 252 -5.06 18.22 -16.98
CA MET A 252 -5.60 18.96 -18.12
C MET A 252 -5.09 20.40 -18.18
N SER A 253 -4.29 20.83 -17.20
CA SER A 253 -3.63 22.13 -17.22
C SER A 253 -2.61 22.16 -18.38
N PRO A 254 -2.77 23.07 -19.37
CA PRO A 254 -1.83 23.17 -20.48
C PRO A 254 -0.41 23.41 -20.01
N ALA A 255 -0.23 24.21 -18.94
CA ALA A 255 1.07 24.50 -18.35
C ALA A 255 1.75 23.24 -17.76
N ARG A 256 0.99 22.35 -17.11
CA ARG A 256 1.51 21.10 -16.52
C ARG A 256 1.80 20.04 -17.59
N GLN A 257 0.98 19.98 -18.65
CA GLN A 257 1.24 19.10 -19.80
C GLN A 257 2.48 19.52 -20.58
N GLU A 258 2.69 20.83 -20.73
CA GLU A 258 3.87 21.40 -21.38
C GLU A 258 5.13 21.19 -20.51
N GLU A 259 5.04 21.39 -19.19
CA GLU A 259 6.08 21.02 -18.23
C GLU A 259 6.43 19.53 -18.35
N PHE A 260 5.45 18.61 -18.34
CA PHE A 260 5.68 17.17 -18.48
C PHE A 260 6.38 16.77 -19.80
N ASN A 261 5.97 17.36 -20.93
CA ASN A 261 6.61 17.11 -22.22
C ASN A 261 8.04 17.64 -22.30
N ASN A 262 8.42 18.62 -21.49
CA ASN A 262 9.79 19.13 -21.42
C ASN A 262 10.69 18.31 -20.48
N LEU A 263 10.10 17.45 -19.64
CA LEU A 263 10.81 16.61 -18.65
C LEU A 263 11.16 15.19 -19.16
N ILE A 264 10.65 14.78 -20.35
CA ILE A 264 10.89 13.47 -21.01
C ILE A 264 11.73 13.67 -22.27
#